data_AF-A0A4D7AGF9-F1
#
_entry.id   AF-A0A4D7AGF9-F1
#
_cell.length_a   1.000
_cell.length_b   1.000
_cell.length_c   1.000
_cell.angle_alpha   90.00
_cell.angle_beta   90.00
_cell.angle_gamma   90.00
#
_symmetry.space_group_name_H-M   'P 1'
#
loop_
_entity.id
_entity.type
_entity.pdbx_description
1 polymer ?
#
loop_
_entity_poly.entity_id
_entity_poly.type
_entity_poly.pdbx_seq_one_letter_code
_entity_poly.pdbx_strand_id
1 'polypeptide(L)'
;MARKRKAGDGTVRQRKDGRWEGRIVIGYDDNGYPKTKNVLAKTKKECVEKLQKLKVDCGGLKPEKVRSEMPFGDWLTYWYENHSKPKIRPTTQETYESRIRLHIIPEIGDIPLNKLTQNDLQQFYGRLKKSGRKRFTDKYGEGLSDRMVRMCHATCRSALEKAVQDGLIRVNPALGCKLPPKKAREMQVLTREELQRFLIQAKFEGYYEVFLLDLATGLRRGELMALQWDDLNFKTGVLNVNKQVYDVRGQLQISTPKTKNSVRKIVLPPAVVAVLREYKKTVNSRWMFPSPVKEDCPITPGVVRRRLQLILEHAGCKHVRFHDLRHTFATLALENGMDVKTLSAMLGHVSAATTLDIYTHITDDMRLTAAANIDRGIGKAAPQEDASESGEETAPAQAEKPSMTDFKPYVGRKRRSGTGCVSEINDHLFEGRYSPKWPDGKKHARNIYARTREECEEKLKVLIVEMKTEIAEAQRLRDIDEGNGSPPEEQKKRGKKT
;
A
#
# COMPACT_ATOMS: atom_id res chain seq x y z
N MET A 1 -15.51 -29.23 8.98
CA MET A 1 -15.59 -29.83 7.62
C MET A 1 -14.20 -29.83 6.99
N ALA A 2 -13.72 -30.99 6.53
CA ALA A 2 -12.36 -31.16 6.03
C ALA A 2 -12.11 -30.32 4.76
N ARG A 3 -10.96 -29.63 4.72
CA ARG A 3 -10.51 -28.76 3.63
C ARG A 3 -10.50 -29.54 2.30
N LYS A 4 -11.29 -29.10 1.31
CA LYS A 4 -11.32 -29.69 -0.05
C LYS A 4 -9.91 -29.58 -0.66
N ARG A 5 -9.23 -30.72 -0.85
CA ARG A 5 -7.87 -30.78 -1.43
C ARG A 5 -7.92 -30.47 -2.92
N LYS A 6 -6.87 -29.87 -3.47
CA LYS A 6 -6.84 -29.55 -4.90
C LYS A 6 -6.57 -30.84 -5.69
N ALA A 7 -7.13 -30.95 -6.89
CA ALA A 7 -6.73 -31.99 -7.84
C ALA A 7 -5.20 -31.90 -8.07
N GLY A 8 -4.48 -33.02 -7.91
CA GLY A 8 -3.02 -33.07 -7.96
C GLY A 8 -2.27 -33.03 -6.61
N ASP A 9 -2.95 -32.80 -5.48
CA ASP A 9 -2.37 -33.00 -4.14
C ASP A 9 -2.03 -34.48 -3.92
N GLY A 10 -0.77 -34.76 -3.57
CA GLY A 10 -0.27 -36.10 -3.32
C GLY A 10 0.15 -36.31 -1.87
N THR A 11 -0.10 -37.50 -1.32
CA THR A 11 0.38 -37.91 0.01
C THR A 11 1.32 -39.11 -0.10
N VAL A 12 2.42 -39.11 0.66
CA VAL A 12 3.35 -40.24 0.79
C VAL A 12 3.37 -40.67 2.24
N ARG A 13 3.15 -41.96 2.52
CA ARG A 13 3.18 -42.52 3.87
C ARG A 13 3.77 -43.93 3.89
N GLN A 14 4.30 -44.35 5.03
CA GLN A 14 4.75 -45.72 5.25
C GLN A 14 3.60 -46.57 5.81
N ARG A 15 3.44 -47.79 5.29
CA ARG A 15 2.42 -48.75 5.72
C ARG A 15 2.96 -49.65 6.83
N LYS A 16 2.04 -50.36 7.52
CA LYS A 16 2.37 -51.32 8.59
C LYS A 16 3.22 -52.50 8.10
N ASP A 17 3.20 -52.81 6.81
CA ASP A 17 3.97 -53.88 6.16
C ASP A 17 5.36 -53.41 5.67
N GLY A 18 5.82 -52.22 6.10
CA GLY A 18 7.13 -51.66 5.77
C GLY A 18 7.24 -50.99 4.40
N ARG A 19 6.26 -51.16 3.51
CA ARG A 19 6.23 -50.54 2.16
C ARG A 19 5.77 -49.08 2.19
N TRP A 20 6.24 -48.29 1.24
CA TRP A 20 5.82 -46.91 1.04
C TRP A 20 4.63 -46.83 0.07
N GLU A 21 3.59 -46.07 0.43
CA GLU A 21 2.42 -45.78 -0.40
C GLU A 21 2.37 -44.29 -0.77
N GLY A 22 2.34 -44.01 -2.07
CA GLY A 22 2.05 -42.70 -2.62
C GLY A 22 0.63 -42.68 -3.17
N ARG A 23 -0.18 -41.67 -2.85
CA ARG A 23 -1.57 -41.54 -3.33
C ARG A 23 -1.81 -40.15 -3.94
N ILE A 24 -2.54 -40.11 -5.04
CA ILE A 24 -2.99 -38.87 -5.71
C ILE A 24 -4.51 -38.85 -5.85
N VAL A 25 -5.10 -37.67 -5.77
CA VAL A 25 -6.51 -37.44 -6.12
C VAL A 25 -6.60 -37.17 -7.62
N ILE A 26 -7.34 -38.01 -8.35
CA ILE A 26 -7.51 -37.93 -9.82
C ILE A 26 -8.85 -37.33 -10.24
N GLY A 27 -9.75 -37.05 -9.29
CA GLY A 27 -11.07 -36.47 -9.54
C GLY A 27 -11.99 -36.64 -8.34
N TYR A 28 -13.27 -36.35 -8.54
CA TYR A 28 -14.35 -36.58 -7.58
C TYR A 28 -15.46 -37.39 -8.26
N ASP A 29 -16.17 -38.23 -7.51
CA ASP A 29 -17.39 -38.88 -8.00
C ASP A 29 -18.62 -37.95 -7.89
N ASP A 30 -19.77 -38.40 -8.40
CA ASP A 30 -21.03 -37.64 -8.41
C ASP A 30 -21.56 -37.34 -7.00
N ASN A 31 -21.05 -38.06 -5.98
CA ASN A 31 -21.35 -37.87 -4.56
C ASN A 31 -20.31 -36.98 -3.85
N GLY A 32 -19.31 -36.46 -4.58
CA GLY A 32 -18.30 -35.55 -4.05
C GLY A 32 -17.14 -36.21 -3.29
N TYR A 33 -16.99 -37.54 -3.34
CA TYR A 33 -15.87 -38.24 -2.73
C TYR A 33 -14.64 -38.26 -3.67
N PRO A 34 -13.42 -38.13 -3.13
CA PRO A 34 -12.21 -38.07 -3.94
C PRO A 34 -11.88 -39.44 -4.54
N LYS A 35 -11.86 -39.54 -5.88
CA LYS A 35 -11.29 -40.70 -6.60
C LYS A 35 -9.77 -40.63 -6.51
N THR A 36 -9.14 -41.71 -6.04
CA THR A 36 -7.68 -41.74 -5.83
C THR A 36 -7.01 -42.89 -6.55
N LYS A 37 -5.76 -42.68 -6.97
CA LYS A 37 -4.84 -43.73 -7.45
C LYS A 37 -3.59 -43.77 -6.57
N ASN A 38 -3.00 -44.94 -6.41
CA ASN A 38 -1.80 -45.12 -5.60
C ASN A 38 -0.68 -45.89 -6.32
N VAL A 39 0.52 -45.76 -5.76
CA VAL A 39 1.72 -46.53 -6.11
C VAL A 39 2.38 -47.06 -4.84
N LEU A 40 3.05 -48.20 -4.97
CA LEU A 40 3.78 -48.86 -3.88
C LEU A 40 5.26 -49.01 -4.25
N ALA A 41 6.13 -48.84 -3.25
CA ALA A 41 7.57 -49.01 -3.39
C ALA A 41 8.23 -49.50 -2.09
N LYS A 42 9.43 -50.07 -2.19
CA LYS A 42 10.20 -50.55 -1.02
C LYS A 42 10.89 -49.40 -0.29
N THR A 43 11.25 -48.33 -1.00
CA THR A 43 11.90 -47.14 -0.43
C THR A 43 11.07 -45.88 -0.64
N LYS A 44 11.28 -44.87 0.22
CA LYS A 44 10.63 -43.55 0.11
C LYS A 44 10.96 -42.87 -1.23
N LYS A 45 12.22 -42.94 -1.66
CA LYS A 45 12.72 -42.32 -2.89
C LYS A 45 12.02 -42.91 -4.12
N GLU A 46 12.02 -44.24 -4.23
CA GLU A 46 11.34 -44.96 -5.31
C GLU A 46 9.82 -44.70 -5.30
N CYS A 47 9.21 -44.56 -4.11
CA CYS A 47 7.80 -44.20 -3.97
C CYS A 47 7.50 -42.81 -4.55
N VAL A 48 8.35 -41.83 -4.25
CA VAL A 48 8.22 -40.45 -4.78
C VAL A 48 8.39 -40.43 -6.30
N GLU A 49 9.37 -41.15 -6.85
CA GLU A 49 9.59 -41.26 -8.29
C GLU A 49 8.40 -41.93 -9.01
N LYS A 50 7.91 -43.05 -8.48
CA LYS A 50 6.70 -43.72 -8.99
C LYS A 50 5.46 -42.83 -8.85
N LEU A 51 5.36 -42.05 -7.77
CA LEU A 51 4.24 -41.15 -7.55
C LEU A 51 4.28 -39.97 -8.52
N GLN A 52 5.47 -39.46 -8.84
CA GLN A 52 5.66 -38.43 -9.86
C GLN A 52 5.31 -38.95 -11.25
N LYS A 53 5.72 -40.19 -11.58
CA LYS A 53 5.31 -40.85 -12.83
C LYS A 53 3.79 -41.08 -12.88
N LEU A 54 3.19 -41.55 -11.79
CA LEU A 54 1.74 -41.70 -11.68
C LEU A 54 0.99 -40.37 -11.80
N LYS A 55 1.53 -39.26 -11.27
CA LYS A 55 1.00 -37.92 -11.48
C LYS A 55 0.99 -37.55 -12.97
N VAL A 56 2.05 -37.86 -13.70
CA VAL A 56 2.12 -37.63 -15.15
C VAL A 56 1.09 -38.52 -15.88
N ASP A 57 1.05 -39.81 -15.58
CA ASP A 57 0.19 -40.78 -16.27
C ASP A 57 -1.31 -40.59 -16.00
N CYS A 58 -1.67 -40.22 -14.77
CA CYS A 58 -3.05 -40.02 -14.33
C CYS A 58 -3.59 -38.61 -14.56
N GLY A 59 -2.82 -37.74 -15.23
CA GLY A 59 -3.24 -36.39 -15.56
C GLY A 59 -3.24 -35.43 -14.39
N GLY A 60 -2.08 -35.26 -13.75
CA GLY A 60 -1.69 -33.92 -13.32
C GLY A 60 -1.77 -33.04 -14.55
N LEU A 61 -2.88 -32.30 -14.70
CA LEU A 61 -3.27 -31.56 -15.90
C LEU A 61 -2.66 -32.18 -17.16
N LYS A 62 -3.22 -33.29 -17.65
CA LYS A 62 -3.02 -33.57 -19.08
C LYS A 62 -3.38 -32.25 -19.77
N PRO A 63 -2.50 -31.64 -20.58
CA PRO A 63 -3.00 -30.66 -21.51
C PRO A 63 -4.10 -31.42 -22.26
N GLU A 64 -5.36 -30.97 -22.14
CA GLU A 64 -6.20 -31.06 -23.32
C GLU A 64 -5.29 -30.59 -24.44
N LYS A 65 -4.98 -31.48 -25.39
CA LYS A 65 -4.01 -31.21 -26.46
C LYS A 65 -4.23 -29.77 -26.86
N VAL A 66 -3.25 -28.90 -26.59
CA VAL A 66 -3.40 -27.48 -26.83
C VAL A 66 -3.77 -27.37 -28.29
N ARG A 67 -4.98 -26.89 -28.56
CA ARG A 67 -5.60 -26.97 -29.87
C ARG A 67 -6.32 -25.68 -30.18
N SER A 68 -6.44 -25.41 -31.46
CA SER A 68 -7.04 -24.20 -32.00
C SER A 68 -8.50 -24.03 -31.57
N GLU A 69 -9.24 -25.11 -31.31
CA GLU A 69 -10.67 -25.08 -30.98
C GLU A 69 -10.95 -24.89 -29.48
N MET A 70 -9.93 -24.90 -28.63
CA MET A 70 -10.14 -24.77 -27.19
C MET A 70 -10.70 -23.37 -26.84
N PRO A 71 -11.50 -23.23 -25.77
CA PRO A 71 -11.94 -21.93 -25.29
C PRO A 71 -10.75 -21.01 -25.00
N PHE A 72 -10.87 -19.73 -25.34
CA PHE A 72 -9.83 -18.73 -25.11
C PHE A 72 -9.47 -18.61 -23.62
N GLY A 73 -10.44 -18.80 -22.72
CA GLY A 73 -10.24 -18.79 -21.27
C GLY A 73 -9.33 -19.92 -20.79
N ASP A 74 -9.47 -21.12 -21.37
CA ASP A 74 -8.63 -22.27 -21.07
C ASP A 74 -7.22 -22.07 -21.61
N TRP A 75 -7.10 -21.56 -22.85
CA TRP A 75 -5.81 -21.16 -23.41
C TRP A 75 -5.12 -20.09 -22.55
N LEU A 76 -5.86 -19.07 -22.13
CA LEU A 76 -5.33 -17.98 -21.32
C LEU A 76 -4.86 -18.46 -19.94
N THR A 77 -5.58 -19.43 -19.36
CA THR A 77 -5.20 -20.06 -18.10
C THR A 77 -3.95 -20.91 -18.25
N TYR A 78 -3.90 -21.77 -19.28
CA TYR A 78 -2.71 -22.56 -19.63
C TYR A 78 -1.50 -21.65 -19.89
N TRP A 79 -1.69 -20.60 -20.68
CA TRP A 79 -0.65 -19.62 -20.99
C TRP A 79 -0.13 -18.93 -19.74
N TYR A 80 -1.04 -18.48 -18.88
CA TYR A 80 -0.68 -17.80 -17.65
C TYR A 80 0.14 -18.72 -16.74
N GLU A 81 -0.33 -19.93 -16.46
CA GLU A 81 0.34 -20.86 -15.54
C GLU A 81 1.69 -21.37 -16.06
N ASN A 82 1.81 -21.67 -17.36
CA ASN A 82 3.00 -22.32 -17.91
C ASN A 82 4.03 -21.36 -18.51
N HIS A 83 3.59 -20.21 -19.07
CA HIS A 83 4.50 -19.30 -19.79
C HIS A 83 4.75 -17.99 -19.05
N SER A 84 3.73 -17.41 -18.41
CA SER A 84 3.82 -16.08 -17.79
C SER A 84 4.23 -16.17 -16.31
N LYS A 85 3.42 -16.85 -15.49
CA LYS A 85 3.53 -16.93 -14.03
C LYS A 85 4.92 -17.33 -13.52
N PRO A 86 5.64 -18.31 -14.09
CA PRO A 86 6.97 -18.70 -13.60
C PRO A 86 8.03 -17.59 -13.71
N LYS A 87 7.81 -16.61 -14.60
CA LYS A 87 8.78 -15.56 -14.92
C LYS A 87 8.49 -14.23 -14.20
N ILE A 88 7.38 -14.13 -13.47
CA ILE A 88 6.89 -12.88 -12.88
C ILE A 88 6.77 -12.95 -11.35
N ARG A 89 6.97 -11.80 -10.69
CA ARG A 89 6.91 -11.68 -9.22
C ARG A 89 5.48 -11.85 -8.68
N PRO A 90 5.29 -12.26 -7.41
CA PRO A 90 3.96 -12.46 -6.80
C PRO A 90 2.98 -11.27 -6.95
N THR A 91 3.45 -10.04 -6.80
CA THR A 91 2.62 -8.83 -7.01
C THR A 91 2.12 -8.69 -8.45
N THR A 92 2.95 -9.10 -9.41
CA THR A 92 2.58 -9.10 -10.83
C THR A 92 1.60 -10.24 -11.10
N GLN A 93 1.83 -11.42 -10.53
CA GLN A 93 0.90 -12.57 -10.58
C GLN A 93 -0.50 -12.17 -10.11
N GLU A 94 -0.62 -11.54 -8.94
CA GLU A 94 -1.91 -11.08 -8.41
C GLU A 94 -2.63 -10.12 -9.37
N THR A 95 -1.88 -9.22 -10.02
CA THR A 95 -2.44 -8.28 -10.99
C THR A 95 -2.90 -8.99 -12.27
N TYR A 96 -2.16 -10.00 -12.74
CA TYR A 96 -2.56 -10.86 -13.86
C TYR A 96 -3.83 -11.65 -13.52
N GLU A 97 -3.81 -12.41 -12.42
CA GLU A 97 -4.92 -13.25 -11.97
C GLU A 97 -6.20 -12.44 -11.75
N SER A 98 -6.09 -11.24 -11.17
CA SER A 98 -7.22 -10.34 -10.99
C SER A 98 -7.85 -9.96 -12.34
N ARG A 99 -7.05 -9.55 -13.33
CA ARG A 99 -7.55 -9.20 -14.67
C ARG A 99 -8.15 -10.40 -15.40
N ILE A 100 -7.46 -11.53 -15.39
CA ILE A 100 -7.88 -12.77 -16.04
C ILE A 100 -9.23 -13.21 -15.47
N ARG A 101 -9.33 -13.35 -14.14
CA ARG A 101 -10.50 -13.89 -13.45
C ARG A 101 -11.69 -12.94 -13.41
N LEU A 102 -11.47 -11.63 -13.22
CA LEU A 102 -12.56 -10.67 -13.00
C LEU A 102 -13.08 -10.01 -14.27
N HIS A 103 -12.25 -9.97 -15.32
CA HIS A 103 -12.55 -9.17 -16.51
C HIS A 103 -12.47 -9.98 -17.80
N ILE A 104 -11.41 -10.77 -18.02
CA ILE A 104 -11.19 -11.39 -19.33
C ILE A 104 -12.02 -12.67 -19.50
N ILE A 105 -11.83 -13.66 -18.62
CA ILE A 105 -12.51 -14.96 -18.72
C ILE A 105 -14.04 -14.79 -18.70
N PRO A 106 -14.65 -14.02 -17.80
CA PRO A 106 -16.10 -13.92 -17.73
C PRO A 106 -16.79 -13.31 -18.96
N GLU A 107 -16.04 -12.63 -19.86
CA GLU A 107 -16.61 -11.87 -20.97
C GLU A 107 -16.32 -12.50 -22.33
N ILE A 108 -15.12 -13.07 -22.51
CA ILE A 108 -14.67 -13.62 -23.80
C ILE A 108 -13.97 -14.97 -23.64
N GLY A 109 -13.97 -15.56 -22.45
CA GLY A 109 -13.29 -16.83 -22.17
C GLY A 109 -13.89 -18.01 -22.91
N ASP A 110 -15.21 -18.01 -23.12
CA ASP A 110 -15.92 -19.13 -23.74
C ASP A 110 -15.80 -19.16 -25.27
N ILE A 111 -15.28 -18.09 -25.89
CA ILE A 111 -15.08 -18.02 -27.34
C ILE A 111 -13.94 -18.97 -27.72
N PRO A 112 -14.11 -19.87 -28.71
CA PRO A 112 -13.02 -20.72 -29.20
C PRO A 112 -11.83 -19.89 -29.69
N LEU A 113 -10.61 -20.31 -29.36
CA LEU A 113 -9.37 -19.58 -29.65
C LEU A 113 -9.22 -19.25 -31.15
N ASN A 114 -9.55 -20.19 -32.04
CA ASN A 114 -9.53 -20.02 -33.49
C ASN A 114 -10.71 -19.22 -34.07
N LYS A 115 -11.73 -18.92 -33.27
CA LYS A 115 -12.87 -18.08 -33.64
C LYS A 115 -12.82 -16.69 -33.03
N LEU A 116 -11.93 -16.44 -32.07
CA LEU A 116 -11.79 -15.12 -31.45
C LEU A 116 -11.33 -14.09 -32.48
N THR A 117 -12.16 -13.08 -32.73
CA THR A 117 -11.90 -12.04 -33.72
C THR A 117 -11.43 -10.73 -33.09
N GLN A 118 -10.88 -9.84 -33.93
CA GLN A 118 -10.57 -8.46 -33.53
C GLN A 118 -11.84 -7.70 -33.08
N ASN A 119 -13.00 -7.98 -33.70
CA ASN A 119 -14.27 -7.36 -33.33
C ASN A 119 -14.72 -7.79 -31.92
N ASP A 120 -14.57 -9.07 -31.57
CA ASP A 120 -14.90 -9.57 -30.23
C ASP A 120 -14.08 -8.85 -29.16
N LEU A 121 -12.78 -8.68 -29.40
CA LEU A 121 -11.89 -7.92 -28.52
C LEU A 121 -12.28 -6.44 -28.45
N GLN A 122 -12.65 -5.83 -29.57
CA GLN A 122 -13.08 -4.43 -29.61
C GLN A 122 -14.37 -4.20 -28.81
N GLN A 123 -15.36 -5.09 -28.98
CA GLN A 123 -16.62 -5.06 -28.23
C GLN A 123 -16.39 -5.32 -26.75
N PHE A 124 -15.53 -6.28 -26.41
CA PHE A 124 -15.09 -6.53 -25.04
C PHE A 124 -14.51 -5.27 -24.38
N TYR A 125 -13.58 -4.57 -25.06
CA TYR A 125 -13.02 -3.32 -24.51
C TYR A 125 -14.08 -2.22 -24.36
N GLY A 126 -15.04 -2.13 -25.27
CA GLY A 126 -16.19 -1.23 -25.16
C GLY A 126 -17.05 -1.53 -23.92
N ARG A 127 -17.38 -2.81 -23.68
CA ARG A 127 -18.12 -3.25 -22.48
C ARG A 127 -17.34 -2.98 -21.20
N LEU A 128 -16.04 -3.28 -21.17
CA LEU A 128 -15.19 -2.95 -20.03
C LEU A 128 -15.22 -1.44 -19.70
N LYS A 129 -15.22 -0.60 -20.73
CA LYS A 129 -15.27 0.85 -20.59
C LYS A 129 -16.62 1.37 -20.11
N LYS A 130 -17.72 0.68 -20.44
CA LYS A 130 -19.08 1.04 -20.05
C LYS A 130 -19.44 0.55 -18.65
N SER A 131 -19.22 -0.74 -18.35
CA SER A 131 -19.73 -1.41 -17.13
C SER A 131 -18.77 -2.46 -16.53
N GLY A 132 -17.48 -2.42 -16.87
CA GLY A 132 -16.52 -3.42 -16.43
C GLY A 132 -16.08 -3.34 -14.95
N ARG A 133 -16.42 -2.29 -14.21
CA ARG A 133 -15.97 -2.09 -12.82
C ARG A 133 -16.79 -2.97 -11.87
N LYS A 134 -16.10 -3.78 -11.06
CA LYS A 134 -16.72 -4.74 -10.12
C LYS A 134 -16.80 -4.24 -8.67
N ARG A 135 -16.17 -3.10 -8.35
CA ARG A 135 -16.07 -2.55 -6.98
C ARG A 135 -16.02 -1.03 -7.02
N PHE A 136 -16.56 -0.37 -6.00
CA PHE A 136 -16.57 1.09 -5.86
C PHE A 136 -17.24 1.78 -7.06
N THR A 137 -18.35 1.21 -7.53
CA THR A 137 -19.13 1.73 -8.67
C THR A 137 -19.85 3.02 -8.30
N ASP A 138 -20.34 3.12 -7.07
CA ASP A 138 -20.84 4.33 -6.41
C ASP A 138 -19.87 5.51 -6.53
N LYS A 139 -18.57 5.26 -6.31
CA LYS A 139 -17.56 6.32 -6.25
C LYS A 139 -16.95 6.70 -7.59
N TYR A 140 -16.83 5.75 -8.52
CA TYR A 140 -16.06 5.94 -9.75
C TYR A 140 -16.86 5.65 -11.04
N GLY A 141 -18.15 5.35 -10.91
CA GLY A 141 -19.03 4.89 -11.99
C GLY A 141 -18.88 3.40 -12.32
N GLU A 142 -19.60 2.92 -13.32
CA GLU A 142 -19.60 1.50 -13.70
C GLU A 142 -18.45 1.10 -14.64
N GLY A 143 -17.86 2.06 -15.35
CA GLY A 143 -16.88 1.81 -16.41
C GLY A 143 -15.41 1.75 -15.97
N LEU A 144 -14.62 0.77 -16.43
CA LEU A 144 -13.20 0.71 -16.11
C LEU A 144 -12.39 1.90 -16.67
N SER A 145 -11.32 2.24 -15.96
CA SER A 145 -10.37 3.25 -16.42
C SER A 145 -9.66 2.84 -17.72
N ASP A 146 -9.27 3.83 -18.54
CA ASP A 146 -8.53 3.63 -19.80
C ASP A 146 -7.28 2.75 -19.62
N ARG A 147 -6.56 2.97 -18.51
CA ARG A 147 -5.40 2.18 -18.14
C ARG A 147 -5.76 0.71 -17.92
N MET A 148 -6.85 0.41 -17.22
CA MET A 148 -7.24 -0.97 -16.94
C MET A 148 -7.66 -1.70 -18.22
N VAL A 149 -8.40 -1.04 -19.11
CA VAL A 149 -8.75 -1.59 -20.44
C VAL A 149 -7.48 -1.93 -21.23
N ARG A 150 -6.52 -1.00 -21.29
CA ARG A 150 -5.20 -1.23 -21.91
C ARG A 150 -4.43 -2.39 -21.28
N MET A 151 -4.52 -2.56 -19.96
CA MET A 151 -3.87 -3.66 -19.25
C MET A 151 -4.54 -5.01 -19.49
N CYS A 152 -5.87 -5.04 -19.71
CA CYS A 152 -6.57 -6.25 -20.17
C CYS A 152 -6.14 -6.59 -21.59
N HIS A 153 -6.14 -5.61 -22.49
CA HIS A 153 -5.64 -5.76 -23.85
C HIS A 153 -4.20 -6.31 -23.90
N ALA A 154 -3.27 -5.73 -23.14
CA ALA A 154 -1.89 -6.19 -23.11
C ALA A 154 -1.76 -7.67 -22.66
N THR A 155 -2.66 -8.10 -21.75
CA THR A 155 -2.72 -9.50 -21.30
C THR A 155 -3.22 -10.40 -22.42
N CYS A 156 -4.34 -10.06 -23.06
CA CYS A 156 -4.87 -10.81 -24.20
C CYS A 156 -3.86 -10.88 -25.35
N ARG A 157 -3.29 -9.74 -25.74
CA ARG A 157 -2.30 -9.63 -26.82
C ARG A 157 -1.12 -10.55 -26.57
N SER A 158 -0.57 -10.55 -25.36
CA SER A 158 0.59 -11.39 -25.02
C SER A 158 0.26 -12.89 -25.02
N ALA A 159 -0.95 -13.28 -24.62
CA ALA A 159 -1.40 -14.67 -24.67
C ALA A 159 -1.65 -15.14 -26.11
N LEU A 160 -2.26 -14.29 -26.94
CA LEU A 160 -2.53 -14.58 -28.34
C LEU A 160 -1.26 -14.57 -29.19
N GLU A 161 -0.28 -13.74 -28.86
CA GLU A 161 1.04 -13.78 -29.50
C GLU A 161 1.70 -15.14 -29.31
N LYS A 162 1.59 -15.70 -28.10
CA LYS A 162 2.10 -17.05 -27.83
C LYS A 162 1.31 -18.12 -28.59
N ALA A 163 0.00 -17.94 -28.77
CA ALA A 163 -0.82 -18.86 -29.56
C ALA A 163 -0.42 -18.89 -31.05
N VAL A 164 -0.03 -17.73 -31.61
CA VAL A 164 0.54 -17.64 -32.95
C VAL A 164 1.87 -18.38 -33.02
N GLN A 165 2.77 -18.13 -32.06
CA GLN A 165 4.08 -18.81 -32.00
C GLN A 165 3.96 -20.32 -31.88
N ASP A 166 2.93 -20.81 -31.18
CA ASP A 166 2.65 -22.24 -31.01
C ASP A 166 1.83 -22.83 -32.17
N GLY A 167 1.55 -22.05 -33.22
CA GLY A 167 0.83 -22.50 -34.42
C GLY A 167 -0.67 -22.75 -34.22
N LEU A 168 -1.25 -22.32 -33.10
CA LEU A 168 -2.67 -22.54 -32.80
C LEU A 168 -3.60 -21.62 -33.60
N ILE A 169 -3.12 -20.42 -33.90
CA ILE A 169 -3.82 -19.43 -34.73
C ILE A 169 -2.83 -18.78 -35.69
N ARG A 170 -3.32 -18.35 -36.85
CA ARG A 170 -2.46 -17.78 -37.91
C ARG A 170 -2.05 -16.33 -37.63
N VAL A 171 -2.95 -15.55 -37.02
CA VAL A 171 -2.76 -14.11 -36.77
C VAL A 171 -3.26 -13.79 -35.37
N ASN A 172 -2.61 -12.84 -34.70
CA ASN A 172 -3.03 -12.37 -33.39
C ASN A 172 -4.22 -11.39 -33.53
N PRO A 173 -5.45 -11.75 -33.10
CA PRO A 173 -6.63 -10.90 -33.29
C PRO A 173 -6.60 -9.61 -32.45
N ALA A 174 -5.68 -9.49 -31.49
CA ALA A 174 -5.47 -8.26 -30.74
C ALA A 174 -4.71 -7.19 -31.55
N LEU A 175 -4.09 -7.54 -32.68
CA LEU A 175 -3.47 -6.56 -33.56
C LEU A 175 -4.55 -5.68 -34.19
N GLY A 176 -4.33 -4.36 -34.22
CA GLY A 176 -5.27 -3.40 -34.81
C GLY A 176 -6.44 -2.96 -33.92
N CYS A 177 -6.62 -3.52 -32.72
CA CYS A 177 -7.65 -3.04 -31.79
C CYS A 177 -7.43 -1.56 -31.42
N LYS A 178 -8.49 -0.75 -31.47
CA LYS A 178 -8.49 0.64 -31.04
C LYS A 178 -8.59 0.70 -29.51
N LEU A 179 -7.56 1.24 -28.88
CA LEU A 179 -7.46 1.37 -27.43
C LEU A 179 -7.77 2.79 -26.97
N PRO A 180 -8.31 2.97 -25.75
CA PRO A 180 -8.43 4.28 -25.15
C PRO A 180 -7.09 5.04 -25.14
N PRO A 181 -7.12 6.38 -25.24
CA PRO A 181 -5.90 7.19 -25.26
C PRO A 181 -5.11 7.01 -23.95
N LYS A 182 -3.78 7.12 -24.06
CA LYS A 182 -2.94 7.18 -22.86
C LYS A 182 -3.06 8.59 -22.28
N LYS A 183 -3.82 8.74 -21.19
CA LYS A 183 -3.85 9.98 -20.43
C LYS A 183 -2.68 9.99 -19.44
N ALA A 184 -1.77 10.94 -19.60
CA ALA A 184 -0.83 11.28 -18.53
C ALA A 184 -1.62 11.85 -17.36
N ARG A 185 -1.18 11.58 -16.13
CA ARG A 185 -1.70 12.28 -14.95
C ARG A 185 -0.70 13.34 -14.57
N GLU A 186 -1.17 14.56 -14.40
CA GLU A 186 -0.35 15.65 -13.88
C GLU A 186 0.16 15.27 -12.49
N MET A 187 1.44 15.57 -12.26
CA MET A 187 2.11 15.37 -10.99
C MET A 187 1.89 16.60 -10.14
N GLN A 188 1.67 16.39 -8.84
CA GLN A 188 1.41 17.46 -7.89
C GLN A 188 2.61 17.58 -6.95
N VAL A 189 3.13 18.78 -6.76
CA VAL A 189 4.28 19.04 -5.87
C VAL A 189 3.82 19.99 -4.78
N LEU A 190 4.05 19.67 -3.50
CA LEU A 190 3.69 20.55 -2.40
C LEU A 190 4.54 21.82 -2.44
N THR A 191 3.93 22.98 -2.20
CA THR A 191 4.69 24.23 -2.01
C THR A 191 5.46 24.20 -0.68
N ARG A 192 6.36 25.16 -0.46
CA ARG A 192 7.13 25.27 0.80
C ARG A 192 6.19 25.46 2.00
N GLU A 193 5.14 26.24 1.86
CA GLU A 193 4.13 26.52 2.89
C GLU A 193 3.27 25.28 3.16
N GLU A 194 2.82 24.59 2.10
CA GLU A 194 2.11 23.30 2.24
C GLU A 194 2.98 22.25 2.95
N LEU A 195 4.26 22.18 2.59
CA LEU A 195 5.21 21.24 3.18
C LEU A 195 5.41 21.48 4.68
N GLN A 196 5.55 22.73 5.09
CA GLN A 196 5.68 23.09 6.51
C GLN A 196 4.43 22.69 7.29
N ARG A 197 3.22 23.05 6.82
CA ARG A 197 1.96 22.66 7.46
C ARG A 197 1.80 21.14 7.53
N PHE A 198 2.13 20.45 6.44
CA PHE A 198 2.11 19.01 6.35
C PHE A 198 3.02 18.35 7.40
N LEU A 199 4.26 18.82 7.54
CA LEU A 199 5.21 18.27 8.53
C LEU A 199 4.80 18.59 9.97
N ILE A 200 4.23 19.78 10.22
CA ILE A 200 3.66 20.14 11.53
C ILE A 200 2.51 19.18 11.89
N GLN A 201 1.58 18.94 10.97
CA GLN A 201 0.49 17.99 11.19
C GLN A 201 0.99 16.55 11.32
N ALA A 202 1.96 16.13 10.50
CA ALA A 202 2.56 14.81 10.59
C ALA A 202 3.20 14.55 11.95
N LYS A 203 3.84 15.57 12.55
CA LYS A 203 4.39 15.51 13.90
C LYS A 203 3.31 15.33 14.95
N PHE A 204 2.20 16.07 14.85
CA PHE A 204 1.07 15.90 15.75
C PHE A 204 0.46 14.50 15.68
N GLU A 205 0.39 13.90 14.49
CA GLU A 205 -0.19 12.57 14.26
C GLU A 205 0.80 11.41 14.52
N GLY A 206 2.07 11.70 14.83
CA GLY A 206 3.11 10.71 15.12
C GLY A 206 3.75 10.05 13.89
N TYR A 207 3.77 10.75 12.74
CA TYR A 207 4.33 10.27 11.47
C TYR A 207 5.45 11.18 10.93
N TYR A 208 5.98 12.11 11.73
CA TYR A 208 6.97 13.09 11.28
C TYR A 208 8.19 12.45 10.64
N GLU A 209 8.79 11.47 11.29
CA GLU A 209 10.04 10.86 10.86
C GLU A 209 9.89 10.05 9.56
N VAL A 210 8.72 9.44 9.37
CA VAL A 210 8.38 8.73 8.12
C VAL A 210 8.41 9.70 6.94
N PHE A 211 7.70 10.82 7.08
CA PHE A 211 7.54 11.78 5.99
C PHE A 211 8.77 12.69 5.83
N LEU A 212 9.45 13.06 6.91
CA LEU A 212 10.72 13.76 6.85
C LEU A 212 11.75 12.95 6.08
N LEU A 213 11.87 11.65 6.37
CA LEU A 213 12.82 10.80 5.67
C LEU A 213 12.44 10.65 4.18
N ASP A 214 11.16 10.46 3.86
CA ASP A 214 10.68 10.42 2.48
C ASP A 214 11.03 11.72 1.72
N LEU A 215 10.78 12.88 2.33
CA LEU A 215 11.04 14.20 1.75
C LEU A 215 12.54 14.56 1.70
N ALA A 216 13.39 13.88 2.46
CA ALA A 216 14.85 14.06 2.42
C ALA A 216 15.57 13.14 1.43
N THR A 217 14.89 12.11 0.92
CA THR A 217 15.53 11.02 0.15
C THR A 217 14.78 10.62 -1.11
N GLY A 218 13.49 10.94 -1.21
CA GLY A 218 12.61 10.54 -2.28
C GLY A 218 12.47 9.03 -2.43
N LEU A 219 12.56 8.23 -1.36
CA LEU A 219 12.46 6.76 -1.48
C LEU A 219 11.13 6.31 -2.09
N ARG A 220 11.12 5.15 -2.74
CA ARG A 220 9.83 4.53 -3.08
C ARG A 220 9.18 4.07 -1.77
N ARG A 221 7.86 4.24 -1.65
CA ARG A 221 7.09 3.81 -0.46
C ARG A 221 7.50 2.43 0.08
N GLY A 222 7.61 1.42 -0.79
CA GLY A 222 8.00 0.07 -0.38
C GLY A 222 9.43 -0.02 0.16
N GLU A 223 10.36 0.78 -0.37
CA GLU A 223 11.74 0.89 0.12
C GLU A 223 11.76 1.55 1.50
N LEU A 224 11.04 2.66 1.68
CA LEU A 224 10.96 3.39 2.95
C LEU A 224 10.39 2.52 4.08
N MET A 225 9.31 1.77 3.82
CA MET A 225 8.72 0.87 4.82
C MET A 225 9.59 -0.35 5.13
N ALA A 226 10.58 -0.65 4.30
CA ALA A 226 11.46 -1.79 4.50
C ALA A 226 12.71 -1.45 5.32
N LEU A 227 12.90 -0.20 5.72
CA LEU A 227 14.11 0.21 6.44
C LEU A 227 14.16 -0.34 7.86
N GLN A 228 15.34 -0.82 8.23
CA GLN A 228 15.71 -1.27 9.57
C GLN A 228 16.81 -0.38 10.14
N TRP A 229 16.99 -0.37 11.45
CA TRP A 229 18.01 0.49 12.08
C TRP A 229 19.43 0.19 11.60
N ASP A 230 19.71 -1.07 11.23
CA ASP A 230 21.02 -1.50 10.71
C ASP A 230 21.30 -0.97 9.29
N ASP A 231 20.28 -0.47 8.58
CA ASP A 231 20.48 0.16 7.28
C ASP A 231 21.09 1.56 7.40
N LEU A 232 20.97 2.22 8.56
CA LEU A 232 21.48 3.57 8.79
C LEU A 232 22.74 3.55 9.65
N ASN A 233 23.86 3.98 9.06
CA ASN A 233 25.06 4.27 9.84
C ASN A 233 24.95 5.66 10.47
N PHE A 234 24.65 5.72 11.77
CA PHE A 234 24.53 6.96 12.52
C PHE A 234 25.83 7.77 12.69
N LYS A 235 27.01 7.18 12.40
CA LYS A 235 28.29 7.90 12.42
C LYS A 235 28.54 8.64 11.11
N THR A 236 28.28 7.97 9.98
CA THR A 236 28.54 8.53 8.64
C THR A 236 27.32 9.18 8.00
N GLY A 237 26.12 8.97 8.55
CA GLY A 237 24.85 9.41 7.95
C GLY A 237 24.43 8.62 6.72
N VAL A 238 25.12 7.51 6.40
CA VAL A 238 24.85 6.72 5.19
C VAL A 238 23.69 5.76 5.44
N LEU A 239 22.64 5.90 4.62
CA LEU A 239 21.48 5.02 4.55
C LEU A 239 21.62 4.01 3.40
N ASN A 240 21.56 2.73 3.71
CA ASN A 240 21.62 1.64 2.72
C ASN A 240 20.21 1.22 2.28
N VAL A 241 19.89 1.45 1.01
CA VAL A 241 18.60 1.06 0.41
C VAL A 241 18.81 -0.21 -0.39
N ASN A 242 18.43 -1.36 0.16
CA ASN A 242 18.70 -2.68 -0.44
C ASN A 242 17.49 -3.64 -0.44
N LYS A 243 16.35 -3.22 0.12
CA LYS A 243 15.14 -4.01 0.28
C LYS A 243 13.90 -3.16 0.11
N GLN A 244 12.78 -3.82 -0.14
CA GLN A 244 11.47 -3.21 -0.25
C GLN A 244 10.39 -4.18 0.22
N VAL A 245 9.32 -3.63 0.77
CA VAL A 245 8.15 -4.36 1.22
C VAL A 245 6.99 -4.19 0.24
N TYR A 246 6.31 -5.29 -0.04
CA TYR A 246 5.06 -5.32 -0.79
C TYR A 246 3.97 -6.01 0.03
N ASP A 247 2.73 -5.60 -0.21
CA ASP A 247 1.57 -6.34 0.28
C ASP A 247 1.06 -7.22 -0.86
N VAL A 248 0.99 -8.52 -0.62
CA VAL A 248 0.38 -9.51 -1.52
C VAL A 248 -0.72 -10.21 -0.74
N ARG A 249 -1.98 -9.95 -1.10
CA ARG A 249 -3.16 -10.54 -0.45
C ARG A 249 -3.17 -10.39 1.08
N GLY A 250 -2.74 -9.25 1.60
CA GLY A 250 -2.71 -8.94 3.04
C GLY A 250 -1.48 -9.46 3.79
N GLN A 251 -0.54 -10.08 3.08
CA GLN A 251 0.73 -10.55 3.62
C GLN A 251 1.86 -9.65 3.14
N LEU A 252 2.65 -9.14 4.08
CA LEU A 252 3.85 -8.38 3.75
C LEU A 252 4.94 -9.34 3.26
N GLN A 253 5.52 -9.04 2.12
CA GLN A 253 6.67 -9.73 1.57
C GLN A 253 7.82 -8.75 1.42
N ILE A 254 8.97 -9.12 1.94
CA ILE A 254 10.23 -8.40 1.73
C ILE A 254 10.86 -8.98 0.48
N SER A 255 11.35 -8.11 -0.40
CA SER A 255 12.10 -8.54 -1.57
C SER A 255 13.27 -7.62 -1.83
N THR A 256 14.29 -8.16 -2.48
CA THR A 256 15.35 -7.35 -3.05
C THR A 256 14.82 -6.55 -4.25
N PRO A 257 15.30 -5.32 -4.46
CA PRO A 257 14.94 -4.53 -5.62
C PRO A 257 15.18 -5.25 -6.96
N LYS A 258 14.37 -4.92 -7.96
CA LYS A 258 14.38 -5.61 -9.27
C LYS A 258 15.65 -5.30 -10.07
N THR A 259 16.19 -4.10 -9.93
CA THR A 259 17.35 -3.63 -10.69
C THR A 259 18.53 -3.35 -9.76
N LYS A 260 19.75 -3.54 -10.25
CA LYS A 260 20.97 -3.22 -9.50
C LYS A 260 20.97 -1.76 -9.03
N ASN A 261 20.54 -0.82 -9.87
CA ASN A 261 20.48 0.62 -9.55
C ASN A 261 19.49 0.98 -8.43
N SER A 262 18.53 0.10 -8.12
CA SER A 262 17.66 0.33 -6.96
C SER A 262 18.37 0.03 -5.63
N VAL A 263 19.47 -0.74 -5.65
CA VAL A 263 20.35 -0.92 -4.50
C VAL A 263 21.35 0.23 -4.48
N ARG A 264 21.27 1.08 -3.45
CA ARG A 264 22.02 2.34 -3.42
C ARG A 264 22.28 2.81 -1.99
N LYS A 265 23.24 3.72 -1.86
CA LYS A 265 23.57 4.42 -0.61
C LYS A 265 23.18 5.87 -0.74
N ILE A 266 22.53 6.42 0.28
CA ILE A 266 22.13 7.83 0.34
C ILE A 266 22.76 8.45 1.58
N VAL A 267 23.46 9.57 1.42
CA VAL A 267 23.98 10.33 2.56
C VAL A 267 22.85 11.24 3.06
N LEU A 268 22.44 11.07 4.32
CA LEU A 268 21.40 11.88 4.92
C LEU A 268 21.97 13.21 5.45
N PRO A 269 21.21 14.32 5.35
CA PRO A 269 21.58 15.57 6.01
C PRO A 269 21.78 15.37 7.53
N PRO A 270 22.78 16.01 8.16
CA PRO A 270 23.05 15.84 9.59
C PRO A 270 21.83 16.09 10.50
N ALA A 271 21.00 17.08 10.14
CA ALA A 271 19.76 17.38 10.87
C ALA A 271 18.77 16.20 10.84
N VAL A 272 18.63 15.51 9.71
CA VAL A 272 17.77 14.32 9.59
C VAL A 272 18.31 13.17 10.42
N VAL A 273 19.64 12.96 10.42
CA VAL A 273 20.29 11.93 11.26
C VAL A 273 20.07 12.22 12.75
N ALA A 274 20.14 13.48 13.17
CA ALA A 274 19.87 13.87 14.55
C ALA A 274 18.42 13.56 14.96
N VAL A 275 17.44 13.91 14.13
CA VAL A 275 16.02 13.57 14.36
C VAL A 275 15.83 12.06 14.48
N LEU A 276 16.40 11.27 13.55
CA LEU A 276 16.30 9.81 13.58
C LEU A 276 16.98 9.18 14.80
N ARG A 277 18.03 9.83 15.34
CA ARG A 277 18.71 9.37 16.57
C ARG A 277 17.81 9.51 17.79
N GLU A 278 17.10 10.63 17.90
CA GLU A 278 16.13 10.83 18.98
C GLU A 278 14.93 9.90 18.82
N TYR A 279 14.42 9.75 17.59
CA TYR A 279 13.34 8.81 17.29
C TYR A 279 13.71 7.36 17.60
N LYS A 280 14.95 6.93 17.35
CA LYS A 280 15.41 5.58 17.70
C LYS A 280 15.25 5.26 19.19
N LYS A 281 15.34 6.26 20.08
CA LYS A 281 15.16 6.07 21.53
C LYS A 281 13.70 5.76 21.90
N THR A 282 12.73 6.16 21.08
CA THR A 282 11.30 5.97 21.34
C THR A 282 10.74 4.69 20.72
N VAL A 283 11.51 4.02 19.85
CA VAL A 283 11.07 2.85 19.08
C VAL A 283 11.77 1.58 19.56
N ASN A 284 11.01 0.68 20.18
CA ASN A 284 11.47 -0.66 20.51
C ASN A 284 11.15 -1.66 19.38
N SER A 285 11.90 -1.60 18.28
CA SER A 285 11.77 -2.52 17.14
C SER A 285 13.04 -2.52 16.30
N ARG A 286 13.30 -3.60 15.55
CA ARG A 286 14.34 -3.60 14.50
C ARG A 286 13.98 -2.72 13.30
N TRP A 287 12.68 -2.54 13.05
CA TRP A 287 12.16 -1.72 11.95
C TRP A 287 12.23 -0.25 12.33
N MET A 288 12.64 0.61 11.39
CA MET A 288 12.59 2.06 11.61
C MET A 288 11.15 2.54 11.82
N PHE A 289 10.21 1.99 11.04
CA PHE A 289 8.80 2.35 11.10
C PHE A 289 7.95 1.11 11.36
N PRO A 290 7.79 0.69 12.64
CA PRO A 290 7.07 -0.52 12.99
C PRO A 290 5.55 -0.38 12.85
N SER A 291 4.87 -1.50 12.69
CA SER A 291 3.41 -1.58 12.71
C SER A 291 2.89 -1.35 14.13
N PRO A 292 1.88 -0.49 14.33
CA PRO A 292 1.32 -0.27 15.66
C PRO A 292 0.42 -1.42 16.15
N VAL A 293 0.15 -2.41 15.30
CA VAL A 293 -0.79 -3.53 15.59
C VAL A 293 -0.11 -4.89 15.52
N LYS A 294 0.91 -5.03 14.67
CA LYS A 294 1.57 -6.31 14.43
C LYS A 294 2.97 -6.27 15.01
N GLU A 295 3.28 -7.23 15.87
CA GLU A 295 4.61 -7.42 16.41
C GLU A 295 5.62 -7.76 15.30
N ASP A 296 6.84 -7.24 15.44
CA ASP A 296 7.98 -7.42 14.54
C ASP A 296 7.69 -7.24 13.03
N CYS A 297 6.72 -6.39 12.70
CA CYS A 297 6.36 -6.05 11.32
C CYS A 297 6.57 -4.56 11.07
N PRO A 298 6.99 -4.14 9.86
CA PRO A 298 6.93 -2.74 9.51
C PRO A 298 5.49 -2.30 9.29
N ILE A 299 5.26 -1.00 9.39
CA ILE A 299 3.98 -0.41 9.01
C ILE A 299 3.68 -0.71 7.53
N THR A 300 2.43 -1.07 7.24
CA THR A 300 2.10 -1.50 5.87
C THR A 300 2.06 -0.30 4.92
N PRO A 301 2.48 -0.47 3.65
CA PRO A 301 2.40 0.60 2.65
C PRO A 301 0.98 1.15 2.46
N GLY A 302 -0.04 0.34 2.71
CA GLY A 302 -1.45 0.75 2.67
C GLY A 302 -1.84 1.67 3.82
N VAL A 303 -1.35 1.42 5.04
CA VAL A 303 -1.62 2.28 6.21
C VAL A 303 -0.98 3.65 6.00
N VAL A 304 0.30 3.70 5.64
CA VAL A 304 0.99 4.99 5.45
C VAL A 304 0.36 5.81 4.34
N ARG A 305 -0.10 5.17 3.25
CA ARG A 305 -0.87 5.87 2.20
C ARG A 305 -2.13 6.53 2.76
N ARG A 306 -2.90 5.84 3.60
CA ARG A 306 -4.12 6.40 4.19
C ARG A 306 -3.79 7.53 5.16
N ARG A 307 -2.74 7.36 5.98
CA ARG A 307 -2.26 8.38 6.91
C ARG A 307 -1.81 9.64 6.19
N LEU A 308 -1.10 9.52 5.07
CA LEU A 308 -0.76 10.66 4.22
C LEU A 308 -2.00 11.47 3.85
N GLN A 309 -3.06 10.82 3.36
CA GLN A 309 -4.27 11.55 2.92
C GLN A 309 -4.95 12.28 4.07
N LEU A 310 -5.07 11.63 5.23
CA LEU A 310 -5.62 12.24 6.44
C LEU A 310 -4.79 13.43 6.92
N ILE A 311 -3.46 13.30 6.92
CA ILE A 311 -2.56 14.39 7.34
C ILE A 311 -2.64 15.57 6.37
N LEU A 312 -2.70 15.33 5.05
CA LEU A 312 -2.85 16.39 4.05
C LEU A 312 -4.16 17.15 4.24
N GLU A 313 -5.26 16.42 4.45
CA GLU A 313 -6.57 16.99 4.71
C GLU A 313 -6.56 17.85 5.99
N HIS A 314 -6.06 17.30 7.09
CA HIS A 314 -5.93 18.02 8.37
C HIS A 314 -4.97 19.22 8.29
N ALA A 315 -3.96 19.15 7.42
CA ALA A 315 -3.04 20.26 7.17
C ALA A 315 -3.61 21.31 6.20
N GLY A 316 -4.79 21.09 5.61
CA GLY A 316 -5.37 21.97 4.58
C GLY A 316 -4.53 22.03 3.30
N CYS A 317 -3.81 20.95 2.96
CA CYS A 317 -2.96 20.85 1.79
C CYS A 317 -3.69 20.16 0.64
N LYS A 318 -3.23 20.38 -0.59
CA LYS A 318 -3.79 19.67 -1.75
C LYS A 318 -3.59 18.15 -1.65
N HIS A 319 -4.48 17.43 -2.34
CA HIS A 319 -4.42 15.97 -2.41
C HIS A 319 -3.24 15.51 -3.25
N VAL A 320 -2.17 15.02 -2.61
CA VAL A 320 -1.02 14.42 -3.28
C VAL A 320 -0.94 12.90 -3.03
N ARG A 321 -0.55 12.13 -4.04
CA ARG A 321 -0.31 10.69 -3.87
C ARG A 321 0.99 10.50 -3.10
N PHE A 322 1.19 9.31 -2.51
CA PHE A 322 2.47 9.02 -1.86
C PHE A 322 3.67 9.16 -2.81
N HIS A 323 3.52 8.77 -4.08
CA HIS A 323 4.61 8.93 -5.04
C HIS A 323 4.87 10.39 -5.44
N ASP A 324 3.91 11.28 -5.20
CA ASP A 324 4.05 12.71 -5.46
C ASP A 324 4.94 13.40 -4.41
N LEU A 325 5.12 12.82 -3.22
CA LEU A 325 6.12 13.29 -2.25
C LEU A 325 7.54 13.12 -2.76
N ARG A 326 7.82 12.01 -3.46
CA ARG A 326 9.10 11.81 -4.15
C ARG A 326 9.31 12.83 -5.26
N HIS A 327 8.24 13.25 -5.95
CA HIS A 327 8.32 14.35 -6.91
C HIS A 327 8.59 15.68 -6.20
N THR A 328 7.97 15.91 -5.05
CA THR A 328 8.24 17.08 -4.21
C THR A 328 9.71 17.14 -3.78
N PHE A 329 10.28 16.04 -3.29
CA PHE A 329 11.71 15.96 -2.99
C PHE A 329 12.58 16.30 -4.21
N ALA A 330 12.27 15.72 -5.37
CA ALA A 330 13.07 15.90 -6.57
C ALA A 330 13.01 17.34 -7.12
N THR A 331 11.82 17.96 -7.14
CA THR A 331 11.66 19.36 -7.51
C THR A 331 12.45 20.27 -6.56
N LEU A 332 12.31 20.09 -5.24
CA LEU A 332 13.07 20.85 -4.26
C LEU A 332 14.58 20.62 -4.41
N ALA A 333 15.03 19.39 -4.69
CA ALA A 333 16.44 19.10 -4.89
C ALA A 333 17.01 19.86 -6.10
N LEU A 334 16.28 19.88 -7.22
CA LEU A 334 16.67 20.63 -8.42
C LEU A 334 16.65 22.14 -8.20
N GLU A 335 15.64 22.67 -7.52
CA GLU A 335 15.55 24.08 -7.13
C GLU A 335 16.72 24.51 -6.25
N ASN A 336 17.22 23.61 -5.39
CA ASN A 336 18.41 23.85 -4.56
C ASN A 336 19.73 23.51 -5.28
N GLY A 337 19.72 23.35 -6.61
CA GLY A 337 20.92 23.21 -7.43
C GLY A 337 21.53 21.80 -7.47
N MET A 338 20.83 20.76 -7.04
CA MET A 338 21.30 19.37 -7.19
C MET A 338 21.37 18.99 -8.67
N ASP A 339 22.50 18.43 -9.11
CA ASP A 339 22.61 17.96 -10.48
C ASP A 339 21.72 16.73 -10.75
N VAL A 340 21.23 16.63 -11.99
CA VAL A 340 20.26 15.60 -12.41
C VAL A 340 20.82 14.18 -12.27
N LYS A 341 22.14 13.99 -12.42
CA LYS A 341 22.78 12.68 -12.32
C LYS A 341 22.81 12.21 -10.85
N THR A 342 23.18 13.09 -9.93
CA THR A 342 23.13 12.83 -8.48
C THR A 342 21.69 12.57 -8.04
N LEU A 343 20.73 13.39 -8.47
CA LEU A 343 19.32 13.16 -8.17
C LEU A 343 18.83 11.81 -8.73
N SER A 344 19.17 11.48 -9.97
CA SER A 344 18.83 10.19 -10.60
C SER A 344 19.39 9.01 -9.81
N ALA A 345 20.64 9.13 -9.33
CA ALA A 345 21.28 8.12 -8.50
C ALA A 345 20.57 7.98 -7.14
N MET A 346 20.27 9.09 -6.44
CA MET A 346 19.52 9.08 -5.17
C MET A 346 18.12 8.51 -5.31
N LEU A 347 17.44 8.79 -6.43
CA LEU A 347 16.14 8.25 -6.77
C LEU A 347 16.22 6.76 -7.17
N GLY A 348 17.38 6.27 -7.60
CA GLY A 348 17.55 4.91 -8.12
C GLY A 348 16.77 4.71 -9.42
N HIS A 349 16.92 5.64 -10.36
CA HIS A 349 16.46 5.49 -11.74
C HIS A 349 17.49 4.71 -12.56
N VAL A 350 17.02 3.95 -13.56
CA VAL A 350 17.92 3.20 -14.46
C VAL A 350 18.58 4.15 -15.46
N SER A 351 17.87 5.20 -15.87
CA SER A 351 18.36 6.24 -16.78
C SER A 351 18.08 7.62 -16.20
N ALA A 352 19.03 8.54 -16.39
CA ALA A 352 18.85 9.96 -16.08
C ALA A 352 17.77 10.61 -16.97
N ALA A 353 17.53 10.07 -18.17
CA ALA A 353 16.42 10.51 -19.03
C ALA A 353 15.07 10.39 -18.32
N THR A 354 14.86 9.34 -17.51
CA THR A 354 13.63 9.23 -16.71
C THR A 354 13.51 10.38 -15.69
N THR A 355 14.62 10.87 -15.14
CA THR A 355 14.58 12.05 -14.26
C THR A 355 14.28 13.29 -15.08
N LEU A 356 14.95 13.48 -16.22
CA LEU A 356 14.72 14.62 -17.11
C LEU A 356 13.26 14.67 -17.59
N ASP A 357 12.75 13.60 -18.19
CA ASP A 357 11.37 13.48 -18.71
C ASP A 357 10.29 13.78 -17.67
N ILE A 358 10.59 13.52 -16.39
CA ILE A 358 9.67 13.73 -15.27
C ILE A 358 9.74 15.18 -14.75
N TYR A 359 10.93 15.80 -14.79
CA TYR A 359 11.20 17.10 -14.17
C TYR A 359 11.62 18.17 -15.21
N THR A 360 11.17 18.04 -16.46
CA THR A 360 11.47 18.97 -17.56
C THR A 360 10.92 20.37 -17.35
N HIS A 361 10.02 20.58 -16.40
CA HIS A 361 9.45 21.90 -16.12
C HIS A 361 10.42 22.73 -15.29
N ILE A 362 11.18 23.59 -15.98
CA ILE A 362 12.00 24.63 -15.35
C ILE A 362 11.06 25.64 -14.69
N THR A 363 11.13 25.78 -13.37
CA THR A 363 10.40 26.82 -12.63
C THR A 363 11.09 28.18 -12.80
N ASP A 364 10.36 29.28 -12.58
CA ASP A 364 10.97 30.62 -12.56
C ASP A 364 12.05 30.72 -11.47
N ASP A 365 11.82 30.12 -10.31
CA ASP A 365 12.79 30.01 -9.21
C ASP A 365 14.08 29.30 -9.63
N MET A 366 13.98 28.23 -10.44
CA MET A 366 15.17 27.55 -10.99
C MET A 366 15.96 28.47 -11.92
N ARG A 367 15.29 29.30 -12.73
CA ARG A 367 15.95 30.28 -13.60
C ARG A 367 16.64 31.38 -12.78
N LEU A 368 15.96 31.93 -11.77
CA LEU A 368 16.51 32.94 -10.87
C LEU A 368 17.71 32.41 -10.08
N THR A 369 17.60 31.18 -9.56
CA THR A 369 18.70 30.54 -8.81
C THR A 369 19.89 30.24 -9.71
N ALA A 370 19.65 29.77 -10.94
CA ALA A 370 20.71 29.56 -11.92
C ALA A 370 21.42 30.87 -12.28
N ALA A 371 20.67 31.95 -12.51
CA ALA A 371 21.22 33.28 -12.77
C ALA A 371 22.06 33.79 -11.58
N ALA A 372 21.54 33.68 -10.34
CA ALA A 372 22.26 34.08 -9.13
C ALA A 372 23.55 33.25 -8.90
N ASN A 373 23.54 31.97 -9.26
CA ASN A 373 24.73 31.12 -9.18
C ASN A 373 25.78 31.47 -10.25
N ILE A 374 25.35 31.82 -11.46
CA ILE A 374 26.23 32.33 -12.53
C ILE A 374 26.85 33.66 -12.09
N ASP A 375 26.04 34.58 -11.58
CA ASP A 375 26.48 35.88 -11.07
C ASP A 375 27.53 35.73 -9.95
N ARG A 376 27.27 34.86 -8.97
CA ARG A 376 28.24 34.54 -7.91
C ARG A 376 29.53 33.88 -8.43
N GLY A 377 29.43 33.11 -9.51
CA GLY A 377 30.56 32.45 -10.16
C GLY A 377 31.44 33.40 -10.97
N ILE A 378 30.82 34.38 -11.64
CA ILE A 378 31.49 35.41 -12.44
C ILE A 378 32.05 36.52 -11.54
N GLY A 379 31.31 36.93 -10.50
CA GLY A 379 31.71 37.99 -9.57
C GLY A 379 32.93 37.66 -8.69
N LYS A 380 33.39 36.39 -8.68
CA LYS A 380 34.66 35.99 -8.05
C LYS A 380 35.87 36.00 -8.98
N ALA A 381 35.71 36.43 -10.24
CA ALA A 381 36.73 36.36 -11.28
C ALA A 381 37.14 37.73 -11.87
N ALA A 382 36.89 38.85 -11.17
CA ALA A 382 37.45 40.15 -11.56
C ALA A 382 38.82 40.38 -10.86
N PRO A 383 39.86 40.86 -11.58
CA PRO A 383 41.14 41.22 -10.96
C PRO A 383 40.95 42.41 -10.01
N GLN A 384 41.65 42.39 -8.87
CA GLN A 384 41.81 43.57 -8.03
C GLN A 384 42.53 44.67 -8.83
N GLU A 385 41.85 45.80 -9.07
CA GLU A 385 42.49 47.10 -9.23
C GLU A 385 41.64 48.19 -8.55
N ASP A 386 42.36 49.16 -7.99
CA ASP A 386 41.94 50.11 -6.96
C ASP A 386 41.04 51.28 -7.42
N ALA A 387 40.34 51.82 -6.41
CA ALA A 387 39.97 53.23 -6.18
C ALA A 387 38.71 53.87 -6.82
N SER A 388 37.86 54.33 -5.88
CA SER A 388 36.97 55.52 -5.87
C SER A 388 35.83 55.64 -6.88
N GLU A 389 34.59 55.46 -6.43
CA GLU A 389 33.67 56.58 -6.11
C GLU A 389 32.38 56.08 -5.45
N SER A 390 31.82 56.93 -4.60
CA SER A 390 30.66 56.71 -3.73
C SER A 390 29.32 56.87 -4.45
N GLY A 391 28.39 55.96 -4.18
CA GLY A 391 26.96 56.29 -4.13
C GLY A 391 26.08 55.66 -5.19
N GLU A 392 25.65 54.41 -4.96
CA GLU A 392 24.23 54.03 -4.90
C GLU A 392 24.17 52.58 -4.38
N GLU A 393 23.90 52.45 -3.07
CA GLU A 393 23.50 51.17 -2.48
C GLU A 393 22.16 50.76 -3.10
N THR A 394 22.22 50.01 -4.21
CA THR A 394 21.15 49.06 -4.49
C THR A 394 21.28 47.97 -3.45
N ALA A 395 20.54 48.15 -2.35
CA ALA A 395 20.40 47.17 -1.29
C ALA A 395 20.17 45.79 -1.94
N PRO A 396 20.99 44.77 -1.61
CA PRO A 396 20.70 43.42 -2.08
C PRO A 396 19.29 43.10 -1.61
N ALA A 397 18.42 42.74 -2.54
CA ALA A 397 17.07 42.28 -2.26
C ALA A 397 17.17 41.31 -1.08
N GLN A 398 16.72 41.77 0.09
CA GLN A 398 16.70 40.95 1.28
C GLN A 398 15.84 39.75 0.90
N ALA A 399 16.48 38.60 0.71
CA ALA A 399 15.78 37.34 0.62
C ALA A 399 14.96 37.25 1.90
N GLU A 400 13.64 37.50 1.79
CA GLU A 400 12.72 37.43 2.90
C GLU A 400 13.03 36.13 3.65
N LYS A 401 13.47 36.26 4.91
CA LYS A 401 13.68 35.09 5.75
C LYS A 401 12.39 34.29 5.71
N PRO A 402 12.41 32.99 5.36
CA PRO A 402 11.19 32.23 5.17
C PRO A 402 10.37 32.31 6.46
N SER A 403 9.24 33.01 6.37
CA SER A 403 8.29 33.14 7.47
C SER A 403 7.83 31.75 7.86
N MET A 404 8.09 31.34 9.10
CA MET A 404 7.55 30.08 9.62
C MET A 404 6.03 30.22 9.70
N THR A 405 5.30 29.26 9.14
CA THR A 405 3.83 29.36 9.13
C THR A 405 3.28 29.40 10.57
N ASP A 406 2.27 30.24 10.82
CA ASP A 406 1.50 30.26 12.08
C ASP A 406 0.52 29.08 12.24
N PHE A 407 0.62 28.08 11.37
CA PHE A 407 -0.27 26.93 11.37
C PHE A 407 -0.16 26.14 12.69
N LYS A 408 -1.32 25.95 13.32
CA LYS A 408 -1.48 25.04 14.46
C LYS A 408 -2.03 23.71 13.95
N PRO A 409 -1.47 22.57 14.38
CA PRO A 409 -2.00 21.27 14.00
C PRO A 409 -3.49 21.17 14.27
N TYR A 410 -4.22 20.57 13.34
CA TYR A 410 -5.59 20.17 13.58
C TYR A 410 -5.62 19.16 14.72
N VAL A 411 -6.01 19.64 15.88
CA VAL A 411 -6.38 18.82 17.03
C VAL A 411 -7.82 18.45 16.79
N GLY A 412 -8.05 17.31 16.13
CA GLY A 412 -9.40 16.74 16.05
C GLY A 412 -10.05 16.73 17.44
N ARG A 413 -11.38 16.86 17.53
CA ARG A 413 -12.08 16.95 18.81
C ARG A 413 -11.71 15.74 19.70
N LYS A 414 -10.72 15.92 20.59
CA LYS A 414 -10.30 14.90 21.56
C LYS A 414 -11.46 14.73 22.52
N ARG A 415 -12.10 13.56 22.44
CA ARG A 415 -13.28 13.21 23.23
C ARG A 415 -12.93 13.25 24.72
N ARG A 416 -13.71 13.97 25.54
CA ARG A 416 -13.71 13.73 26.98
C ARG A 416 -14.42 12.39 27.24
N SER A 417 -13.86 11.56 28.11
CA SER A 417 -14.57 10.37 28.57
C SER A 417 -15.91 10.81 29.17
N GLY A 418 -17.02 10.18 28.79
CA GLY A 418 -18.33 10.45 29.39
C GLY A 418 -19.27 11.43 28.66
N THR A 419 -18.93 11.94 27.46
CA THR A 419 -19.76 12.96 26.77
C THR A 419 -20.59 12.45 25.58
N GLY A 420 -20.51 11.16 25.23
CA GLY A 420 -21.16 10.60 24.02
C GLY A 420 -20.58 11.17 22.71
N CYS A 421 -21.01 10.64 21.56
CA CYS A 421 -20.68 11.20 20.24
C CYS A 421 -21.84 11.09 19.25
N VAL A 422 -22.04 12.11 18.41
CA VAL A 422 -22.93 12.05 17.24
C VAL A 422 -22.08 11.93 15.98
N SER A 423 -22.41 10.95 15.12
CA SER A 423 -21.76 10.71 13.83
C SER A 423 -22.81 10.65 12.74
N GLU A 424 -22.55 11.27 11.59
CA GLU A 424 -23.42 11.15 10.42
C GLU A 424 -23.15 9.81 9.72
N ILE A 425 -24.18 9.00 9.55
CA ILE A 425 -24.11 7.73 8.80
C ILE A 425 -24.33 7.99 7.31
N ASN A 426 -25.31 8.84 6.99
CA ASN A 426 -25.64 9.34 5.65
C ASN A 426 -26.47 10.63 5.75
N ASP A 427 -26.81 11.23 4.61
CA ASP A 427 -27.49 12.53 4.44
C ASP A 427 -28.78 12.71 5.27
N HIS A 428 -29.38 11.62 5.78
CA HIS A 428 -30.64 11.65 6.53
C HIS A 428 -30.60 10.84 7.84
N LEU A 429 -29.41 10.46 8.32
CA LEU A 429 -29.28 9.60 9.49
C LEU A 429 -28.02 9.90 10.30
N PHE A 430 -28.24 10.28 11.55
CA PHE A 430 -27.21 10.50 12.56
C PHE A 430 -27.29 9.42 13.63
N GLU A 431 -26.13 8.91 14.06
CA GLU A 431 -25.95 7.99 15.18
C GLU A 431 -25.33 8.70 16.37
N GLY A 432 -26.05 8.73 17.49
CA GLY A 432 -25.53 9.12 18.79
C GLY A 432 -25.08 7.88 19.55
N ARG A 433 -23.83 7.81 19.99
CA ARG A 433 -23.28 6.67 20.74
C ARG A 433 -22.71 7.11 22.08
N TYR A 434 -23.12 6.43 23.14
CA TYR A 434 -22.55 6.56 24.48
C TYR A 434 -21.94 5.22 24.93
N SER A 435 -20.76 5.22 25.55
CA SER A 435 -20.04 3.98 25.92
C SER A 435 -19.30 4.12 27.26
N PRO A 436 -20.04 4.26 28.37
CA PRO A 436 -19.46 4.36 29.70
C PRO A 436 -18.82 3.04 30.15
N LYS A 437 -17.96 3.13 31.16
CA LYS A 437 -17.40 1.98 31.87
C LYS A 437 -18.35 1.62 33.02
N TRP A 438 -18.76 0.36 33.10
CA TRP A 438 -19.67 -0.14 34.12
C TRP A 438 -18.88 -0.68 35.32
N PRO A 439 -19.55 -0.94 36.46
CA PRO A 439 -18.91 -1.51 37.66
C PRO A 439 -18.16 -2.83 37.37
N ASP A 440 -18.62 -3.63 36.40
CA ASP A 440 -17.96 -4.86 35.93
C ASP A 440 -16.60 -4.65 35.21
N GLY A 441 -16.17 -3.40 35.06
CA GLY A 441 -14.93 -3.02 34.40
C GLY A 441 -15.01 -3.00 32.86
N LYS A 442 -16.12 -3.43 32.27
CA LYS A 442 -16.34 -3.47 30.82
C LYS A 442 -17.02 -2.18 30.33
N LYS A 443 -16.93 -1.94 29.02
CA LYS A 443 -17.62 -0.83 28.36
C LYS A 443 -18.89 -1.35 27.72
N HIS A 444 -20.03 -0.80 28.11
CA HIS A 444 -21.31 -1.12 27.47
C HIS A 444 -21.74 0.09 26.63
N ALA A 445 -21.88 -0.13 25.33
CA ALA A 445 -22.24 0.92 24.39
C ALA A 445 -23.74 0.88 24.10
N ARG A 446 -24.39 2.06 24.08
CA ARG A 446 -25.73 2.23 23.52
C ARG A 446 -25.71 3.28 22.43
N ASN A 447 -26.53 3.05 21.41
CA ASN A 447 -26.67 3.91 20.26
C ASN A 447 -28.11 4.41 20.15
N ILE A 448 -28.28 5.60 19.59
CA ILE A 448 -29.55 6.22 19.24
C ILE A 448 -29.44 6.79 17.82
N TYR A 449 -30.57 6.98 17.16
CA TYR A 449 -30.60 7.48 15.79
C TYR A 449 -31.61 8.63 15.63
N ALA A 450 -31.28 9.56 14.75
CA ALA A 450 -32.11 10.73 14.45
C ALA A 450 -31.90 11.19 13.00
N ARG A 451 -32.84 11.97 12.47
CA ARG A 451 -32.77 12.46 11.07
C ARG A 451 -31.95 13.74 10.95
N THR A 452 -31.88 14.54 12.02
CA THR A 452 -31.02 15.71 12.10
C THR A 452 -29.99 15.55 13.20
N ARG A 453 -28.92 16.34 13.11
CA ARG A 453 -27.85 16.34 14.11
C ARG A 453 -28.37 16.84 15.46
N GLU A 454 -29.16 17.90 15.46
CA GLU A 454 -29.71 18.54 16.65
C GLU A 454 -30.62 17.56 17.42
N GLU A 455 -31.48 16.83 16.70
CA GLU A 455 -32.35 15.80 17.26
C GLU A 455 -31.52 14.64 17.84
N CYS A 456 -30.43 14.26 17.17
CA CYS A 456 -29.51 13.24 17.66
C CYS A 456 -28.81 13.67 18.96
N GLU A 457 -28.39 14.93 19.04
CA GLU A 457 -27.72 15.50 20.21
C GLU A 457 -28.67 15.57 21.42
N GLU A 458 -29.94 15.95 21.25
CA GLU A 458 -30.94 15.95 22.32
C GLU A 458 -31.23 14.53 22.84
N LYS A 459 -31.49 13.58 21.93
CA LYS A 459 -31.66 12.17 22.31
C LYS A 459 -30.44 11.62 23.04
N LEU A 460 -29.23 12.07 22.66
CA LEU A 460 -27.99 11.59 23.27
C LEU A 460 -27.85 12.07 24.72
N LYS A 461 -28.27 13.31 25.02
CA LYS A 461 -28.27 13.84 26.38
C LYS A 461 -29.15 13.00 27.30
N VAL A 462 -30.35 12.65 26.85
CA VAL A 462 -31.30 11.80 27.59
C VAL A 462 -30.68 10.42 27.86
N LEU A 463 -30.14 9.77 26.82
CA LEU A 463 -29.47 8.47 26.94
C LEU A 463 -28.30 8.49 27.95
N ILE A 464 -27.53 9.58 27.99
CA ILE A 464 -26.40 9.74 28.93
C ILE A 464 -26.90 9.79 30.37
N VAL A 465 -28.01 10.48 30.64
CA VAL A 465 -28.60 10.56 31.99
C VAL A 465 -29.10 9.19 32.42
N GLU A 466 -29.88 8.50 31.58
CA GLU A 466 -30.41 7.16 31.85
C GLU A 466 -29.29 6.14 32.13
N MET A 467 -28.27 6.10 31.27
CA MET A 467 -27.17 5.17 31.49
C MET A 467 -26.33 5.51 32.73
N LYS A 468 -26.27 6.78 33.15
CA LYS A 468 -25.59 7.16 34.40
C LYS A 468 -26.39 6.74 35.63
N THR A 469 -27.72 6.83 35.60
CA THR A 469 -28.57 6.35 36.69
C THR A 469 -28.48 4.83 36.81
N GLU A 470 -28.54 4.10 35.69
CA GLU A 470 -28.35 2.64 35.68
C GLU A 470 -26.98 2.23 36.25
N ILE A 471 -25.90 2.94 35.89
CA ILE A 471 -24.56 2.66 36.42
C ILE A 471 -24.50 2.91 37.94
N ALA A 472 -25.15 3.98 38.42
CA ALA A 472 -25.18 4.29 39.84
C ALA A 472 -25.98 3.24 40.64
N GLU A 473 -27.09 2.74 40.09
CA GLU A 473 -27.87 1.65 40.70
C GLU A 473 -27.09 0.33 40.68
N ALA A 474 -26.45 -0.01 39.56
CA ALA A 474 -25.60 -1.20 39.46
C ALA A 474 -24.41 -1.15 40.44
N GLN A 475 -23.84 0.04 40.66
CA GLN A 475 -22.80 0.22 41.68
C GLN A 475 -23.37 0.02 43.09
N ARG A 476 -24.53 0.61 43.41
CA ARG A 476 -25.19 0.41 44.72
C ARG A 476 -25.52 -1.06 44.99
N LEU A 477 -26.05 -1.78 44.01
CA LEU A 477 -26.37 -3.20 44.14
C LEU A 477 -25.11 -4.04 44.39
N ARG A 478 -24.02 -3.71 43.71
CA ARG A 478 -22.73 -4.36 43.94
C ARG A 478 -22.18 -4.06 45.34
N ASP A 479 -22.28 -2.82 45.81
CA ASP A 479 -21.83 -2.43 47.15
C ASP A 479 -22.67 -3.13 48.25
N ILE A 480 -23.94 -3.43 47.99
CA ILE A 480 -24.82 -4.21 48.88
C ILE A 480 -24.45 -5.70 48.87
N ASP A 481 -24.13 -6.26 47.71
CA ASP A 481 -23.74 -7.67 47.54
C ASP A 481 -22.35 -7.95 48.15
N GLU A 482 -21.40 -7.01 48.02
CA GLU A 482 -20.11 -7.04 48.71
C GLU A 482 -20.25 -6.77 50.24
N GLY A 483 -21.37 -6.17 50.68
CA GLY A 483 -21.67 -5.83 52.07
C GLY A 483 -22.34 -6.94 52.91
N ASN A 484 -22.72 -8.07 52.31
CA ASN A 484 -23.45 -9.15 53.00
C ASN A 484 -22.62 -10.42 53.28
N GLY A 485 -21.29 -10.29 53.35
CA GLY A 485 -20.37 -11.41 53.59
C GLY A 485 -19.24 -11.08 54.57
N SER A 486 -19.45 -11.46 55.84
CA SER A 486 -18.47 -11.63 56.95
C SER A 486 -18.28 -10.44 57.93
N PRO A 487 -18.19 -10.71 59.26
CA PRO A 487 -18.07 -9.68 60.29
C PRO A 487 -16.66 -9.07 60.33
N PRO A 488 -16.50 -7.84 60.86
CA PRO A 488 -15.23 -7.14 60.84
C PRO A 488 -14.27 -7.72 61.89
N GLU A 489 -13.21 -8.39 61.43
CA GLU A 489 -12.00 -8.56 62.24
C GLU A 489 -11.23 -7.23 62.31
N GLU A 490 -10.93 -6.83 63.53
CA GLU A 490 -10.08 -5.70 63.88
C GLU A 490 -8.70 -5.79 63.22
N GLN A 491 -8.23 -4.70 62.58
CA GLN A 491 -6.81 -4.35 62.62
C GLN A 491 -6.53 -2.86 62.40
N LYS A 492 -6.45 -2.16 63.53
CA LYS A 492 -5.45 -1.14 63.93
C LYS A 492 -4.92 -0.13 62.89
N LYS A 493 -5.39 1.11 63.09
CA LYS A 493 -4.63 2.38 63.17
C LYS A 493 -3.14 2.36 62.73
N ARG A 494 -2.84 3.14 61.69
CA ARG A 494 -1.66 4.04 61.51
C ARG A 494 -2.04 4.96 60.35
N GLY A 495 -2.05 6.29 60.38
CA GLY A 495 -1.54 7.31 61.29
C GLY A 495 -1.30 8.53 60.40
N LYS A 496 -2.09 9.59 60.61
CA LYS A 496 -1.92 10.92 59.99
C LYS A 496 -0.49 11.45 60.23
N LYS A 497 0.12 12.06 59.21
CA LYS A 497 1.01 13.22 59.31
C LYS A 497 0.72 14.10 58.09
N THR A 498 -0.10 15.14 58.29
CA THR A 498 0.25 16.58 58.39
C THR A 498 0.82 17.14 57.09
#